data_AF-A0A936B041-F1
#
_entry.id   AF-A0A936B041-F1
#
_cell.length_a   1.000
_cell.length_b   1.000
_cell.length_c   1.000
_cell.angle_alpha   90.00
_cell.angle_beta   90.00
_cell.angle_gamma   90.00
#
_symmetry.space_group_name_H-M   'P 1'
#
loop_
_entity.id
_entity.type
_entity.pdbx_description
1 polymer ?
#
loop_
_entity_poly.entity_id
_entity_poly.type
_entity_poly.pdbx_seq_one_letter_code
_entity_poly.pdbx_strand_id
1 'polypeptide(L)'
;MTSEDDNELVRGVESSPYAVGFFGYAYYQAEAAELRPLAIEGILPTGQAVETGVYPLARPLFIYSTAEIMQNKPQVAAFINYYLTHVSEEIIAVGYFPISEEQLAVAKLAWLVGNE
;
A
#
# COMPACT_ATOMS: atom_id res chain seq x y z
N MET A 1 21.43 -0.10 7.44
CA MET A 1 20.64 -0.52 8.62
C MET A 1 19.43 -1.29 8.09
N THR A 2 19.08 -2.41 8.69
CA THR A 2 17.84 -3.14 8.37
C THR A 2 16.96 -3.06 9.61
N SER A 3 15.83 -2.38 9.51
CA SER A 3 14.83 -2.27 10.58
C SER A 3 13.45 -2.49 9.97
N GLU A 4 12.54 -3.06 10.77
CA GLU A 4 11.12 -3.15 10.41
C GLU A 4 10.36 -1.86 10.77
N ASP A 5 10.97 -0.97 11.57
CA ASP A 5 10.46 0.38 11.82
C ASP A 5 11.01 1.33 10.75
N ASP A 6 10.14 1.70 9.80
CA ASP A 6 10.49 2.63 8.73
C ASP A 6 10.96 4.01 9.27
N ASN A 7 10.53 4.44 10.46
CA ASN A 7 11.03 5.69 11.06
C ASN A 7 12.50 5.58 11.47
N GLU A 8 12.97 4.40 11.88
CA GLU A 8 14.40 4.18 12.13
C GLU A 8 15.20 4.22 10.84
N LEU A 9 14.64 3.69 9.73
CA LEU A 9 15.27 3.77 8.43
C LEU A 9 15.39 5.21 7.94
N VAL A 10 14.36 6.03 8.13
CA VAL A 10 14.39 7.48 7.81
C VAL A 10 15.50 8.18 8.59
N ARG A 11 15.51 8.04 9.93
CA ARG A 11 16.57 8.63 10.78
C ARG A 11 17.96 8.13 10.38
N GLY A 12 18.08 6.87 9.97
CA GLY A 12 19.32 6.29 9.48
C GLY A 12 19.81 6.94 8.18
N VAL A 13 18.91 7.29 7.26
CA VAL A 13 19.24 8.00 6.03
C VAL A 13 19.65 9.45 6.32
N GLU A 14 18.92 10.14 7.19
CA GLU A 14 19.18 11.55 7.54
C GLU A 14 20.52 11.74 8.26
N SER A 15 20.86 10.82 9.17
CA SER A 15 22.06 10.93 10.01
C SER A 15 23.37 10.51 9.32
N SER A 16 23.31 9.90 8.13
CA SER A 16 24.47 9.36 7.44
C SER A 16 24.62 9.95 6.03
N PRO A 17 25.61 10.82 5.80
CA PRO A 17 25.95 11.27 4.45
C PRO A 17 26.13 10.08 3.50
N TYR A 18 25.52 10.17 2.32
CA TYR A 18 25.52 9.13 1.26
C TYR A 18 24.70 7.87 1.54
N ALA A 19 23.94 7.78 2.63
CA ALA A 19 23.04 6.66 2.85
C ALA A 19 21.93 6.60 1.80
N VAL A 20 21.50 5.37 1.49
CA VAL A 20 20.34 5.07 0.67
C VAL A 20 19.46 4.12 1.47
N GLY A 21 18.17 4.45 1.57
CA GLY A 21 17.15 3.64 2.22
C GLY A 21 16.06 3.20 1.24
N PHE A 22 15.34 2.15 1.62
CA PHE A 22 14.16 1.68 0.90
C PHE A 22 13.05 1.43 1.93
N PHE A 23 11.98 2.21 1.86
CA PHE A 23 10.86 2.20 2.81
C PHE A 23 9.58 2.73 2.12
N GLY A 24 8.45 2.64 2.82
CA GLY A 24 7.15 3.05 2.29
C GLY A 24 7.08 4.54 1.91
N TYR A 25 6.34 4.85 0.82
CA TYR A 25 6.22 6.22 0.31
C TYR A 25 5.64 7.23 1.32
N ALA A 26 4.77 6.77 2.22
CA ALA A 26 4.19 7.60 3.28
C ALA A 26 5.27 8.24 4.18
N TYR A 27 6.33 7.50 4.51
CA TYR A 27 7.42 7.98 5.35
C TYR A 27 8.30 9.02 4.62
N TYR A 28 8.49 8.84 3.31
CA TYR A 28 9.10 9.89 2.50
C TYR A 28 8.24 11.17 2.49
N GLN A 29 6.92 11.05 2.30
CA GLN A 29 6.05 12.23 2.29
C GLN A 29 6.06 12.98 3.62
N ALA A 30 6.11 12.27 4.74
CA ALA A 30 6.16 12.88 6.07
C ALA A 30 7.43 13.72 6.28
N GLU A 31 8.57 13.29 5.72
CA GLU A 31 9.89 13.93 5.89
C GLU A 31 10.45 14.47 4.55
N ALA A 32 9.57 14.90 3.65
CA ALA A 32 9.95 15.30 2.28
C ALA A 32 10.86 16.54 2.20
N ALA A 33 10.98 17.29 3.30
CA ALA A 33 11.91 18.42 3.42
C ALA A 33 13.37 17.96 3.59
N GLU A 34 13.57 16.83 4.26
CA GLU A 34 14.90 16.32 4.63
C GLU A 34 15.36 15.18 3.70
N LEU A 35 14.39 14.48 3.08
CA LEU A 35 14.65 13.35 2.21
C LEU A 35 14.60 13.73 0.73
N ARG A 36 15.47 13.07 -0.06
CA ARG A 36 15.46 13.18 -1.52
C ARG A 36 15.05 11.86 -2.16
N PRO A 37 13.97 11.81 -2.95
CA PRO A 37 13.59 10.59 -3.64
C PRO A 37 14.57 10.32 -4.79
N LEU A 38 14.81 9.03 -5.07
CA LEU A 38 15.60 8.59 -6.21
C LEU A 38 14.67 8.17 -7.34
N ALA A 39 14.99 8.60 -8.56
CA ALA A 39 14.30 8.10 -9.75
C ALA A 39 14.79 6.68 -10.06
N ILE A 40 13.85 5.79 -10.38
CA ILE A 40 14.13 4.43 -10.85
C ILE A 40 13.81 4.41 -12.33
N GLU A 41 14.81 4.09 -13.15
CA GLU A 41 14.69 4.11 -14.62
C GLU A 41 14.20 5.46 -15.18
N GLY A 42 14.58 6.56 -14.51
CA GLY A 42 14.17 7.92 -14.88
C GLY A 42 12.78 8.33 -14.40
N ILE A 43 12.06 7.47 -13.66
CA ILE A 43 10.71 7.72 -13.15
C ILE A 43 10.77 8.01 -11.65
N LEU A 44 10.22 9.14 -11.23
CA LEU A 44 10.11 9.51 -9.81
C LEU A 44 8.89 8.84 -9.14
N PRO A 45 8.97 8.55 -7.82
CA PRO A 45 7.85 8.05 -7.05
C PRO A 45 6.81 9.17 -6.85
N THR A 46 5.83 9.23 -7.74
CA THR A 46 4.70 10.17 -7.67
C THR A 46 3.39 9.40 -7.65
N GLY A 47 2.31 10.01 -7.15
CA GLY A 47 1.00 9.36 -7.15
C GLY A 47 0.54 8.94 -8.53
N GLN A 48 0.73 9.79 -9.53
CA GLN A 48 0.43 9.46 -10.92
C GLN A 48 1.27 8.27 -11.43
N ALA A 49 2.57 8.22 -11.13
CA ALA A 49 3.42 7.14 -11.59
C ALA A 49 3.06 5.79 -10.93
N VAL A 50 2.62 5.81 -9.67
CA VAL A 50 2.15 4.61 -8.97
C VAL A 50 0.77 4.18 -9.48
N GLU A 51 -0.17 5.11 -9.63
CA GLU A 51 -1.54 4.83 -10.09
C GLU A 51 -1.56 4.27 -11.53
N THR A 52 -0.72 4.82 -12.41
CA THR A 52 -0.59 4.32 -13.79
C THR A 52 0.24 3.04 -13.91
N GLY A 53 0.80 2.55 -12.80
CA GLY A 53 1.63 1.35 -12.75
C GLY A 53 2.99 1.49 -13.42
N VAL A 54 3.40 2.70 -13.81
CA VAL A 54 4.68 2.94 -14.49
C VAL A 54 5.86 3.06 -13.53
N TYR A 55 5.61 3.33 -12.24
CA TYR A 55 6.67 3.35 -11.24
C TYR A 55 7.15 1.91 -10.95
N PRO A 56 8.41 1.54 -11.24
CA PRO A 56 8.84 0.14 -11.26
C PRO A 56 8.77 -0.59 -9.91
N LEU A 57 8.76 0.16 -8.80
CA LEU A 57 8.71 -0.38 -7.44
C LEU A 57 7.33 -0.24 -6.78
N ALA A 58 6.31 0.17 -7.54
CA ALA A 58 4.93 0.13 -7.08
C ALA A 58 4.50 -1.33 -6.85
N ARG A 59 3.83 -1.59 -5.73
CA ARG A 59 3.35 -2.94 -5.39
C ARG A 59 1.89 -2.90 -4.94
N PRO A 60 1.01 -3.73 -5.52
CA PRO A 60 -0.32 -3.94 -4.96
C PRO A 60 -0.21 -4.67 -3.62
N LEU A 61 -1.10 -4.34 -2.69
CA LEU A 61 -1.31 -5.10 -1.46
C LEU A 61 -2.57 -5.95 -1.62
N PHE A 62 -2.53 -7.14 -1.04
CA PHE A 62 -3.60 -8.12 -1.16
C PHE A 62 -4.07 -8.58 0.22
N ILE A 63 -5.36 -8.83 0.33
CA ILE A 63 -5.97 -9.56 1.44
C ILE A 63 -6.32 -10.96 0.92
N TYR A 64 -5.93 -11.99 1.67
CA TYR A 64 -6.17 -13.38 1.29
C TYR A 64 -7.09 -14.07 2.29
N SER A 65 -8.05 -14.82 1.76
CA SER A 65 -8.88 -15.77 2.49
C SER A 65 -9.32 -16.89 1.56
N THR A 66 -9.65 -18.05 2.12
CA THR A 66 -10.31 -19.12 1.35
C THR A 66 -11.83 -18.97 1.46
N ALA A 67 -12.56 -19.46 0.46
CA ALA A 67 -14.03 -19.52 0.50
C ALA A 67 -14.51 -20.30 1.74
N GLU A 68 -13.88 -21.44 2.02
CA GLU A 68 -14.17 -22.25 3.20
C GLU A 68 -14.06 -21.45 4.52
N ILE A 69 -13.02 -20.64 4.69
CA ILE A 69 -12.88 -19.81 5.91
C ILE A 69 -13.98 -18.77 5.98
N MET A 70 -14.34 -18.12 4.88
CA MET A 70 -15.38 -17.09 4.86
C MET A 70 -16.76 -17.70 5.19
N GLN A 71 -17.08 -18.87 4.64
CA GLN A 71 -18.31 -19.61 4.91
C GLN A 71 -18.36 -20.13 6.35
N ASN A 72 -17.27 -20.72 6.85
CA ASN A 72 -17.22 -21.31 8.19
C ASN A 72 -17.07 -20.27 9.31
N LYS A 73 -16.55 -19.07 9.00
CA LYS A 73 -16.33 -17.97 9.95
C LYS A 73 -16.91 -16.67 9.39
N PRO A 74 -18.23 -16.43 9.56
CA PRO A 74 -18.91 -15.27 9.01
C PRO A 74 -18.28 -13.92 9.39
N GLN A 75 -17.62 -13.84 10.56
CA GLN A 75 -16.88 -12.65 10.98
C GLN A 75 -15.69 -12.30 10.07
N VAL A 76 -15.05 -13.30 9.44
CA VAL A 76 -13.98 -13.07 8.46
C VAL A 76 -14.56 -12.49 7.18
N ALA A 77 -15.65 -13.08 6.67
CA ALA A 77 -16.35 -12.56 5.51
C ALA A 77 -16.82 -11.12 5.76
N ALA A 78 -17.42 -10.85 6.92
CA ALA A 78 -17.89 -9.52 7.31
C ALA A 78 -16.74 -8.51 7.39
N PHE A 79 -15.59 -8.88 7.96
CA PHE A 79 -14.42 -7.99 8.00
C PHE A 79 -13.90 -7.65 6.61
N ILE A 80 -13.77 -8.63 5.72
CA ILE A 80 -13.30 -8.38 4.35
C ILE A 80 -14.29 -7.48 3.60
N ASN A 81 -15.60 -7.72 3.74
CA ASN A 81 -16.61 -6.85 3.14
C ASN A 81 -16.57 -5.43 3.72
N TYR A 82 -16.41 -5.29 5.04
CA TYR A 82 -16.24 -3.99 5.68
C TYR A 82 -15.01 -3.26 5.14
N TYR A 83 -13.87 -3.94 5.06
CA TYR A 83 -12.64 -3.39 4.47
C TYR A 83 -12.88 -2.92 3.03
N LEU A 84 -13.42 -3.77 2.15
CA LEU A 84 -13.68 -3.40 0.74
C LEU A 84 -14.73 -2.29 0.59
N THR A 85 -15.62 -2.13 1.56
CA THR A 85 -16.62 -1.06 1.56
C THR A 85 -15.99 0.29 1.89
N HIS A 86 -15.11 0.33 2.90
CA HIS A 86 -14.64 1.58 3.51
C HIS A 86 -13.19 1.94 3.19
N VAL A 87 -12.39 1.04 2.59
CA VAL A 87 -10.95 1.28 2.36
C VAL A 87 -10.68 2.60 1.64
N SER A 88 -11.50 2.96 0.64
CA SER A 88 -11.33 4.20 -0.12
C SER A 88 -11.50 5.48 0.70
N GLU A 89 -12.17 5.40 1.87
CA GLU A 89 -12.37 6.54 2.78
C GLU A 89 -11.09 6.86 3.57
N GLU A 90 -10.27 5.85 3.87
CA GLU A 90 -9.12 5.97 4.79
C GLU A 90 -7.76 5.85 4.10
N ILE A 91 -7.68 5.20 2.93
CA ILE A 91 -6.41 4.75 2.32
C ILE A 91 -5.39 5.86 2.09
N ILE A 92 -5.85 7.06 1.73
CA ILE A 92 -5.01 8.23 1.51
C ILE A 92 -4.47 8.76 2.84
N ALA A 93 -5.30 8.81 3.88
CA ALA A 93 -4.91 9.32 5.20
C ALA A 93 -3.83 8.48 5.86
N VAL A 94 -3.81 7.17 5.57
CA VAL A 94 -2.77 6.24 6.03
C VAL A 94 -1.57 6.12 5.07
N GLY A 95 -1.52 6.95 4.02
CA GLY A 95 -0.35 7.12 3.15
C GLY A 95 -0.20 6.10 2.02
N TYR A 96 -1.26 5.37 1.69
CA TYR A 96 -1.31 4.46 0.55
C TYR A 96 -2.05 5.08 -0.64
N PHE A 97 -1.78 4.54 -1.83
CA PHE A 97 -2.49 4.93 -3.04
C PHE A 97 -3.80 4.14 -3.16
N PRO A 98 -4.91 4.79 -3.54
CA PRO A 98 -6.17 4.11 -3.75
C PRO A 98 -6.08 3.13 -4.92
N ILE A 99 -6.80 2.02 -4.82
CA ILE A 99 -7.02 1.13 -5.96
C ILE A 99 -8.08 1.73 -6.88
N SER A 100 -8.10 1.35 -8.16
CA SER A 100 -9.13 1.83 -9.08
C SER A 100 -10.52 1.30 -8.70
N GLU A 101 -11.57 2.03 -9.07
CA GLU A 101 -12.96 1.59 -8.85
C GLU A 101 -13.24 0.24 -9.52
N GLU A 102 -12.64 0.00 -10.69
CA GLU A 102 -12.73 -1.27 -11.40
C GLU A 102 -12.11 -2.42 -10.60
N GLN A 103 -10.88 -2.24 -10.08
CA GLN A 103 -10.22 -3.24 -9.26
C GLN A 103 -10.98 -3.50 -7.96
N LEU A 104 -11.56 -2.47 -7.35
CA LEU A 104 -12.40 -2.61 -6.17
C LEU A 104 -13.68 -3.40 -6.46
N ALA A 105 -14.32 -3.15 -7.61
CA ALA A 105 -15.48 -3.90 -8.06
C ALA A 105 -15.14 -5.38 -8.29
N VAL A 106 -14.00 -5.68 -8.91
CA VAL A 106 -13.50 -7.06 -9.07
C VAL A 106 -13.27 -7.72 -7.71
N ALA A 107 -12.68 -7.02 -6.75
CA ALA A 107 -12.46 -7.55 -5.40
C ALA A 107 -13.79 -7.85 -4.67
N LYS A 108 -14.79 -6.97 -4.81
CA LYS A 108 -16.14 -7.18 -4.25
C LYS A 108 -16.86 -8.37 -4.90
N LEU A 109 -16.71 -8.56 -6.20
CA LEU A 109 -17.24 -9.74 -6.90
C LEU A 109 -16.55 -11.03 -6.45
N ALA A 110 -15.23 -11.01 -6.28
CA ALA A 110 -14.48 -12.16 -5.76
C ALA A 110 -14.92 -12.53 -4.34
N TRP A 111 -15.20 -11.53 -3.50
CA TRP A 111 -15.77 -11.75 -2.17
C TRP A 111 -17.17 -12.38 -2.24
N LEU A 112 -18.06 -11.89 -3.12
CA LEU A 112 -19.40 -12.45 -3.31
C LEU A 112 -19.33 -13.93 -3.70
N VAL A 113 -18.55 -14.27 -4.73
CA VAL A 113 -18.39 -15.65 -5.20
C VAL A 113 -17.80 -16.55 -4.12
N GLY A 114 -16.85 -16.05 -3.33
CA GLY A 114 -16.24 -16.83 -2.25
C GLY A 114 -17.14 -17.01 -1.01
N ASN A 115 -18.27 -16.30 -0.94
CA ASN A 115 -19.18 -16.29 0.19
C ASN A 115 -20.59 -16.82 -0.15
N GLU A 116 -20.81 -17.31 -1.37
CA GLU A 116 -21.93 -18.21 -1.72
C GLU A 116 -21.72 -19.59 -1.09
#